data_AF-I7M715-F1
#
_entry.id   AF-I7M715-F1
#
_cell.length_a   1.000
_cell.length_b   1.000
_cell.length_c   1.000
_cell.angle_alpha   90.00
_cell.angle_beta   90.00
_cell.angle_gamma   90.00
#
_symmetry.space_group_name_H-M   'P 1'
#
loop_
_entity.id
_entity.type
_entity.pdbx_description
1 polymer ?
#
loop_
_entity_poly.entity_id
_entity_poly.type
_entity_poly.pdbx_seq_one_letter_code
_entity_poly.pdbx_strand_id
1 'polypeptide(L)'
;MVQSDKIFQQIFIKTQNQLNLNPKKLKKELMKKLINLFQIAGWSYVIIDVIFNILEKPEKFLDQSSENTFSRAIFVMRIVQTAQFIDFIQSSGNLVSVFAQYLGRMIVAWLYMSEVVPTCYATSVLLAWSTADIIRYLYYISKSDIVAFFRYNAFLILYPVGVFLGEIFCIQYTLAKLNPTSDFYDIQYYFGKFVQVAVCIGMPLLYAYLLKVRSKFYSKRESTKQVKQTKSQQKRD
;
A
#
# COMPACT_ATOMS: atom_id res chain seq x y z
N MET A 1 -29.28 20.94 5.90
CA MET A 1 -28.76 21.27 7.26
C MET A 1 -28.96 20.14 8.26
N VAL A 2 -30.17 19.57 8.44
CA VAL A 2 -30.44 18.53 9.46
C VAL A 2 -29.56 17.26 9.38
N GLN A 3 -29.06 16.90 8.19
CA GLN A 3 -28.27 15.68 8.01
C GLN A 3 -26.78 15.83 8.38
N SER A 4 -26.21 17.04 8.28
CA SER A 4 -24.84 17.29 8.75
C SER A 4 -24.75 17.27 10.27
N ASP A 5 -25.76 17.82 10.95
CA ASP A 5 -25.78 17.88 12.42
C ASP A 5 -25.87 16.50 13.07
N LYS A 6 -26.63 15.57 12.47
CA LYS A 6 -26.67 14.17 12.91
C LYS A 6 -25.33 13.46 12.74
N ILE A 7 -24.58 13.77 11.68
CA ILE A 7 -23.25 13.21 11.43
C ILE A 7 -22.26 13.78 12.45
N PHE A 8 -22.28 15.09 12.69
CA PHE A 8 -21.43 15.75 13.69
C PHE A 8 -21.72 15.23 15.10
N GLN A 9 -22.99 15.07 15.48
CA GLN A 9 -23.35 14.47 16.77
C GLN A 9 -22.88 13.02 16.90
N GLN A 10 -23.00 12.21 15.86
CA GLN A 10 -22.47 10.84 15.88
C GLN A 10 -20.94 10.81 15.99
N ILE A 11 -20.23 11.71 15.30
CA ILE A 11 -18.78 11.85 15.41
C ILE A 11 -18.40 12.31 16.82
N PHE A 12 -19.11 13.28 17.39
CA PHE A 12 -18.88 13.81 18.73
C PHE A 12 -19.12 12.74 19.80
N ILE A 13 -20.24 12.03 19.77
CA ILE A 13 -20.57 10.94 20.70
C ILE A 13 -19.58 9.78 20.58
N LYS A 14 -19.18 9.42 19.36
CA LYS A 14 -18.16 8.38 19.12
C LYS A 14 -16.77 8.81 19.61
N THR A 15 -16.48 10.11 19.58
CA THR A 15 -15.22 10.69 20.10
C THR A 15 -15.25 10.76 21.62
N GLN A 16 -16.36 11.19 22.24
CA GLN A 16 -16.62 11.13 23.68
C GLN A 16 -16.51 9.70 24.24
N ASN A 17 -17.13 8.72 23.59
CA ASN A 17 -17.02 7.31 23.98
C ASN A 17 -15.61 6.74 23.80
N GLN A 18 -14.79 7.31 22.90
CA GLN A 18 -13.36 6.98 22.81
C GLN A 18 -12.53 7.65 23.92
N LEU A 19 -12.93 8.84 24.38
CA LEU A 19 -12.26 9.55 25.48
C LEU A 19 -12.51 8.91 26.85
N ASN A 20 -13.63 8.20 27.03
CA ASN A 20 -13.93 7.37 28.22
C ASN A 20 -13.16 6.03 28.27
N LEU A 21 -12.20 5.80 27.37
CA LEU A 21 -11.32 4.63 27.42
C LEU A 21 -10.25 4.81 28.50
N ASN A 22 -9.81 3.70 29.12
CA ASN A 22 -8.60 3.66 29.95
C ASN A 22 -7.46 4.43 29.25
N PRO A 23 -6.74 5.34 29.95
CA PRO A 23 -5.74 6.23 29.36
C PRO A 23 -4.67 5.50 28.54
N LYS A 24 -4.29 4.27 28.92
CA LYS A 24 -3.36 3.43 28.13
C LYS A 24 -3.95 3.03 26.77
N LYS A 25 -5.24 2.71 26.73
CA LYS A 25 -5.96 2.32 25.50
C LYS A 25 -6.22 3.52 24.60
N LEU A 26 -6.56 4.68 25.18
CA LEU A 26 -6.71 5.94 24.45
C LEU A 26 -5.39 6.33 23.77
N LYS A 27 -4.26 6.31 24.50
CA LYS A 27 -2.93 6.59 23.94
C LYS A 27 -2.59 5.66 22.78
N LYS A 28 -2.87 4.35 22.91
CA LYS A 28 -2.65 3.36 21.84
C LYS A 28 -3.45 3.65 20.58
N GLU A 29 -4.74 3.96 20.71
CA GLU A 29 -5.59 4.28 19.56
C GLU A 29 -5.21 5.62 18.91
N LEU A 30 -4.78 6.61 19.70
CA LEU A 30 -4.27 7.87 19.17
C LEU A 30 -2.97 7.66 18.37
N MET A 31 -2.01 6.90 18.92
CA MET A 31 -0.76 6.57 18.22
C MET A 31 -1.02 5.90 16.88
N LYS A 32 -1.94 4.93 16.82
CA LYS A 32 -2.33 4.28 15.56
C LYS A 32 -2.89 5.26 14.54
N LYS A 33 -3.78 6.17 14.95
CA LYS A 33 -4.33 7.19 14.05
C LYS A 33 -3.23 8.11 13.51
N LEU A 34 -2.30 8.53 14.36
CA LEU A 34 -1.17 9.36 13.96
C LEU A 34 -0.26 8.65 12.95
N ILE A 35 0.06 7.37 13.18
CA ILE A 35 0.84 6.56 12.23
C ILE A 35 0.12 6.44 10.89
N ASN A 36 -1.19 6.16 10.90
CA ASN A 36 -1.97 6.08 9.67
C ASN A 36 -2.01 7.42 8.91
N LEU A 37 -2.12 8.55 9.62
CA LEU A 37 -2.08 9.88 9.02
C LEU A 37 -0.71 10.21 8.44
N PHE A 38 0.37 9.91 9.17
CA PHE A 38 1.74 10.06 8.68
C PHE A 38 1.95 9.28 7.38
N GLN A 39 1.46 8.04 7.34
CA GLN A 39 1.54 7.21 6.14
C GLN A 39 0.73 7.80 4.99
N ILE A 40 -0.51 8.26 5.20
CA ILE A 40 -1.29 8.92 4.15
C ILE A 40 -0.54 10.14 3.62
N ALA A 41 -0.02 11.00 4.50
CA ALA A 41 0.69 12.21 4.10
C ALA A 41 1.93 11.88 3.26
N GLY A 42 2.73 10.91 3.71
CA GLY A 42 3.95 10.50 3.02
C GLY A 42 3.68 9.85 1.65
N TRP A 43 2.73 8.92 1.54
CA TRP A 43 2.35 8.34 0.25
C TRP A 43 1.68 9.35 -0.68
N SER A 44 0.92 10.32 -0.14
CA SER A 44 0.35 11.42 -0.93
C SER A 44 1.45 12.30 -1.51
N TYR A 45 2.48 12.62 -0.73
CA TYR A 45 3.65 13.36 -1.22
C TYR A 45 4.31 12.63 -2.40
N VAL A 46 4.50 11.30 -2.29
CA VAL A 46 5.08 10.49 -3.38
C VAL A 46 4.29 10.62 -4.67
N ILE A 47 2.95 10.47 -4.63
CA ILE A 47 2.10 10.64 -5.83
C ILE A 47 2.23 12.06 -6.39
N ILE A 48 2.17 13.06 -5.51
CA ILE A 48 2.19 14.47 -5.90
C ILE A 48 3.52 14.79 -6.61
N ASP A 49 4.67 14.42 -6.04
CA ASP A 49 5.99 14.66 -6.64
C ASP A 49 6.14 13.91 -7.97
N VAL A 50 5.64 12.67 -8.07
CA VAL A 50 5.63 11.91 -9.35
C VAL A 50 4.80 12.62 -10.41
N ILE A 51 3.56 13.04 -10.09
CA ILE A 51 2.69 13.73 -11.03
C ILE A 51 3.33 15.04 -11.49
N PHE A 52 3.85 15.86 -10.57
CA PHE A 52 4.51 17.12 -10.93
C PHE A 52 5.71 16.90 -11.86
N ASN A 53 6.58 15.94 -11.56
CA ASN A 53 7.73 15.63 -12.41
C ASN A 53 7.32 15.14 -13.82
N ILE A 54 6.23 14.35 -13.93
CA ILE A 54 5.71 13.91 -15.24
C ILE A 54 5.16 15.09 -16.04
N LEU A 55 4.46 16.02 -15.37
CA LEU A 55 3.90 17.21 -16.03
C LEU A 55 4.98 18.21 -16.46
N GLU A 56 6.06 18.34 -15.67
CA GLU A 56 7.18 19.22 -15.99
C GLU A 56 8.09 18.68 -17.10
N LYS A 57 8.25 17.35 -17.18
CA LYS A 57 9.22 16.69 -18.08
C LYS A 57 8.60 15.46 -18.78
N PRO A 58 7.53 15.64 -19.55
CA PRO A 58 6.82 14.52 -20.19
C PRO A 58 7.70 13.73 -21.17
N GLU A 59 8.69 14.36 -21.80
CA GLU A 59 9.62 13.73 -22.73
C GLU A 59 10.48 12.64 -22.07
N LYS A 60 10.85 12.82 -20.79
CA LYS A 60 11.62 11.81 -20.04
C LYS A 60 10.77 10.59 -19.65
N PHE A 61 9.45 10.72 -19.65
CA PHE A 61 8.59 9.60 -19.29
C PHE A 61 8.60 8.49 -20.35
N LEU A 62 8.66 8.86 -21.63
CA LEU A 62 8.65 7.91 -22.74
C LEU A 62 10.05 7.40 -23.10
N ASP A 63 11.09 8.14 -22.71
CA ASP A 63 12.47 7.76 -22.94
C ASP A 63 12.98 6.74 -21.92
N GLN A 64 13.04 5.46 -22.32
CA GLN A 64 13.57 4.38 -21.49
C GLN A 64 15.08 4.48 -21.23
N SER A 65 15.81 5.31 -21.98
CA SER A 65 17.23 5.57 -21.74
C SER A 65 17.44 6.63 -20.67
N SER A 66 16.41 7.43 -20.36
CA SER A 66 16.49 8.46 -19.34
C SER A 66 16.46 7.86 -17.93
N GLU A 67 17.48 8.20 -17.15
CA GLU A 67 17.52 7.95 -15.71
C GLU A 67 16.33 8.65 -15.03
N ASN A 68 15.75 8.02 -14.01
CA ASN A 68 14.60 8.63 -13.36
C ASN A 68 15.01 9.86 -12.56
N THR A 69 14.12 10.85 -12.57
CA THR A 69 14.29 12.10 -11.83
C THR A 69 13.55 12.11 -10.49
N PHE A 70 13.10 10.94 -10.02
CA PHE A 70 12.20 10.80 -8.88
C PHE A 70 12.95 10.63 -7.55
N SER A 71 14.17 11.16 -7.41
CA SER A 71 15.01 10.98 -6.22
C SER A 71 14.28 11.34 -4.92
N ARG A 72 13.50 12.42 -4.91
CA ARG A 72 12.70 12.85 -3.75
C ARG A 72 11.56 11.88 -3.46
N ALA A 73 10.75 11.53 -4.46
CA ALA A 73 9.69 10.54 -4.32
C ALA A 73 10.22 9.18 -3.85
N ILE A 74 11.34 8.69 -4.39
CA ILE A 74 11.98 7.43 -3.98
C ILE A 74 12.46 7.52 -2.53
N PHE A 75 13.10 8.62 -2.14
CA PHE A 75 13.55 8.84 -0.77
C PHE A 75 12.39 8.82 0.23
N VAL A 76 11.33 9.59 -0.04
CA VAL A 76 10.15 9.60 0.83
C VAL A 76 9.46 8.24 0.84
N MET A 77 9.32 7.57 -0.31
CA MET A 77 8.79 6.22 -0.44
C MET A 77 9.54 5.25 0.48
N ARG A 78 10.89 5.28 0.49
CA ARG A 78 11.71 4.44 1.37
C ARG A 78 11.43 4.70 2.85
N ILE A 79 11.31 5.96 3.26
CA ILE A 79 10.98 6.33 4.65
C ILE A 79 9.62 5.75 5.05
N VAL A 80 8.58 6.01 4.25
CA VAL A 80 7.22 5.58 4.59
C VAL A 80 7.10 4.06 4.53
N GLN A 81 7.78 3.40 3.58
CA GLN A 81 7.86 1.94 3.45
C GLN A 81 8.52 1.32 4.68
N THR A 82 9.63 1.88 5.17
CA THR A 82 10.28 1.42 6.41
C THR A 82 9.38 1.64 7.63
N ALA A 83 8.66 2.76 7.70
CA ALA A 83 7.71 3.03 8.78
C ALA A 83 6.52 2.03 8.79
N GLN A 84 6.23 1.33 7.69
CA GLN A 84 5.20 0.27 7.67
C GLN A 84 5.59 -0.92 8.55
N PHE A 85 6.86 -1.08 8.92
CA PHE A 85 7.29 -2.12 9.86
C PHE A 85 6.66 -1.94 11.25
N ILE A 86 6.24 -0.72 11.60
CA ILE A 86 5.46 -0.48 12.83
C ILE A 86 4.11 -1.21 12.78
N ASP A 87 3.48 -1.28 11.60
CA ASP A 87 2.23 -2.04 11.41
C ASP A 87 2.47 -3.54 11.56
N PHE A 88 3.65 -4.04 11.15
CA PHE A 88 4.06 -5.43 11.35
C PHE A 88 4.17 -5.77 12.84
N ILE A 89 4.85 -4.94 13.64
CA ILE A 89 5.01 -5.15 15.10
C ILE A 89 3.65 -5.18 15.79
N GLN A 90 2.68 -4.42 15.29
CA GLN A 90 1.34 -4.33 15.87
C GLN A 90 0.35 -5.37 15.31
N SER A 91 0.75 -6.14 14.30
CA SER A 91 -0.06 -7.18 13.66
C SER A 91 -0.23 -8.40 14.58
N SER A 92 -1.48 -8.81 14.81
CA SER A 92 -1.81 -10.04 15.54
C SER A 92 -1.98 -11.26 14.63
N GLY A 93 -1.50 -11.20 13.39
CA GLY A 93 -1.68 -12.23 12.36
C GLY A 93 -0.51 -13.22 12.24
N ASN A 94 -0.52 -14.03 11.17
CA ASN A 94 0.61 -14.90 10.83
C ASN A 94 1.84 -14.05 10.50
N LEU A 95 2.77 -13.97 11.45
CA LEU A 95 3.98 -13.15 11.37
C LEU A 95 4.81 -13.47 10.13
N VAL A 96 4.89 -14.74 9.69
CA VAL A 96 5.71 -15.14 8.53
C VAL A 96 5.15 -14.56 7.23
N SER A 97 3.84 -14.66 7.02
CA SER A 97 3.21 -14.13 5.80
C SER A 97 3.27 -12.61 5.74
N VAL A 98 3.11 -11.96 6.88
CA VAL A 98 3.17 -10.50 6.99
C VAL A 98 4.61 -10.01 6.83
N PHE A 99 5.58 -10.72 7.43
CA PHE A 99 7.00 -10.43 7.29
C PHE A 99 7.47 -10.59 5.85
N ALA A 100 7.11 -11.67 5.15
CA ALA A 100 7.47 -11.87 3.76
C ALA A 100 6.90 -10.77 2.83
N GLN A 101 5.67 -10.31 3.09
CA GLN A 101 5.05 -9.23 2.32
C GLN A 101 5.76 -7.89 2.50
N TYR A 102 6.15 -7.54 3.72
CA TYR A 102 6.86 -6.28 3.99
C TYR A 102 8.33 -6.35 3.58
N LEU A 103 9.01 -7.46 3.86
CA LEU A 103 10.42 -7.65 3.51
C LEU A 103 10.63 -7.60 2.00
N GLY A 104 9.74 -8.25 1.23
CA GLY A 104 9.81 -8.21 -0.24
C GLY A 104 9.76 -6.78 -0.79
N ARG A 105 8.76 -5.99 -0.36
CA ARG A 105 8.66 -4.57 -0.75
C ARG A 105 9.84 -3.74 -0.27
N MET A 106 10.38 -4.04 0.92
CA MET A 106 11.53 -3.31 1.46
C MET A 106 12.80 -3.58 0.65
N ILE A 107 13.04 -4.84 0.25
CA ILE A 107 14.15 -5.21 -0.64
C ILE A 107 14.03 -4.46 -1.96
N VAL A 108 12.83 -4.43 -2.57
CA VAL A 108 12.59 -3.70 -3.82
C VAL A 108 12.81 -2.20 -3.66
N ALA A 109 12.25 -1.59 -2.61
CA ALA A 109 12.36 -0.16 -2.34
C ALA A 109 13.80 0.33 -2.17
N TRP A 110 14.64 -0.47 -1.50
CA TRP A 110 16.00 -0.06 -1.15
C TRP A 110 17.04 -0.46 -2.18
N LEU A 111 16.92 -1.65 -2.79
CA LEU A 111 17.94 -2.17 -3.69
C LEU A 111 17.65 -1.90 -5.17
N TYR A 112 16.38 -1.88 -5.56
CA TYR A 112 15.99 -1.87 -6.98
C TYR A 112 15.22 -0.62 -7.41
N MET A 113 14.77 0.22 -6.47
CA MET A 113 14.23 1.54 -6.77
C MET A 113 15.33 2.58 -6.57
N SER A 114 16.00 2.99 -7.64
CA SER A 114 17.12 3.93 -7.65
C SER A 114 17.13 4.75 -8.94
N GLU A 115 17.92 5.83 -9.01
CA GLU A 115 17.94 6.77 -10.14
C GLU A 115 18.28 6.10 -11.49
N VAL A 116 19.02 4.99 -11.48
CA VAL A 116 19.38 4.26 -12.69
C VAL A 116 18.18 3.59 -13.38
N VAL A 117 17.05 3.43 -12.71
CA VAL A 117 15.87 2.79 -13.29
C VAL A 117 15.14 3.77 -14.21
N PRO A 118 14.65 3.34 -15.39
CA PRO A 118 13.86 4.20 -16.27
C PRO A 118 12.62 4.80 -15.62
N THR A 119 12.33 6.06 -15.97
CA THR A 119 11.21 6.85 -15.43
C THR A 119 9.85 6.14 -15.57
N CYS A 120 9.60 5.45 -16.68
CA CYS A 120 8.35 4.74 -16.92
C CYS A 120 8.08 3.63 -15.90
N TYR A 121 9.06 2.76 -15.67
CA TYR A 121 8.95 1.64 -14.73
C TYR A 121 8.85 2.13 -13.28
N ALA A 122 9.68 3.12 -12.91
CA ALA A 122 9.64 3.73 -11.59
C ALA A 122 8.26 4.38 -11.32
N THR A 123 7.67 5.05 -12.31
CA THR A 123 6.33 5.62 -12.20
C THR A 123 5.28 4.56 -11.92
N SER A 124 5.29 3.43 -12.64
CA SER A 124 4.33 2.34 -12.42
C SER A 124 4.38 1.82 -11.00
N VAL A 125 5.58 1.62 -10.44
CA VAL A 125 5.75 1.19 -9.04
C VAL A 125 5.26 2.27 -8.08
N LEU A 126 5.76 3.51 -8.22
CA LEU A 126 5.46 4.60 -7.29
C LEU A 126 3.96 4.91 -7.25
N LEU A 127 3.29 5.00 -8.40
CA LEU A 127 1.84 5.25 -8.43
C LEU A 127 1.04 4.07 -7.88
N ALA A 128 1.38 2.84 -8.25
CA ALA A 128 0.66 1.66 -7.79
C ALA A 128 0.77 1.50 -6.26
N TRP A 129 1.99 1.58 -5.73
CA TRP A 129 2.27 1.44 -4.30
C TRP A 129 1.60 2.53 -3.49
N SER A 130 1.78 3.79 -3.89
CA SER A 130 1.23 4.92 -3.17
C SER A 130 -0.29 4.89 -3.16
N THR A 131 -0.92 4.58 -4.29
CA THR A 131 -2.40 4.50 -4.36
C THR A 131 -2.94 3.38 -3.48
N ALA A 132 -2.31 2.21 -3.53
CA ALA A 132 -2.71 1.06 -2.72
C ALA A 132 -2.59 1.37 -1.20
N ASP A 133 -1.50 2.01 -0.79
CA ASP A 133 -1.27 2.34 0.62
C ASP A 133 -2.14 3.50 1.11
N ILE A 134 -2.38 4.54 0.31
CA ILE A 134 -3.33 5.61 0.66
C ILE A 134 -4.72 5.02 0.91
N ILE A 135 -5.22 4.17 0.01
CA ILE A 135 -6.53 3.50 0.19
C ILE A 135 -6.54 2.67 1.47
N ARG A 136 -5.46 1.93 1.76
CA ARG A 136 -5.33 1.12 2.97
C ARG A 136 -5.42 1.95 4.25
N TYR A 137 -4.64 3.03 4.34
CA TYR A 137 -4.62 3.85 5.53
C TYR A 137 -5.90 4.69 5.69
N LEU A 138 -6.48 5.16 4.58
CA LEU A 138 -7.82 5.77 4.59
C LEU A 138 -8.89 4.79 5.09
N TYR A 139 -8.78 3.50 4.76
CA TYR A 139 -9.69 2.48 5.26
C TYR A 139 -9.56 2.31 6.78
N TYR A 140 -8.34 2.34 7.31
CA TYR A 140 -8.10 2.23 8.74
C TYR A 140 -8.62 3.42 9.55
N ILE A 141 -8.64 4.62 8.96
CA ILE A 141 -9.17 5.83 9.60
C ILE A 141 -10.69 5.94 9.43
N SER A 142 -11.18 5.94 8.19
CA SER A 142 -12.58 6.28 7.90
C SER A 142 -13.54 5.11 8.10
N LYS A 143 -13.11 3.89 7.75
CA LYS A 143 -13.96 2.68 7.67
C LYS A 143 -15.26 2.91 6.87
N SER A 144 -15.26 3.83 5.92
CA SER A 144 -16.43 4.12 5.08
C SER A 144 -16.64 3.03 4.03
N ASP A 145 -17.88 2.85 3.59
CA ASP A 145 -18.24 1.83 2.60
C ASP A 145 -17.57 2.09 1.24
N ILE A 146 -17.37 3.36 0.87
CA ILE A 146 -16.69 3.76 -0.37
C ILE A 146 -15.21 3.37 -0.32
N VAL A 147 -14.53 3.71 0.78
CA VAL A 147 -13.11 3.35 0.93
C VAL A 147 -12.93 1.84 1.08
N ALA A 148 -13.89 1.15 1.70
CA ALA A 148 -13.93 -0.31 1.73
C ALA A 148 -14.04 -0.88 0.30
N PHE A 149 -14.91 -0.33 -0.54
CA PHE A 149 -15.02 -0.76 -1.94
C PHE A 149 -13.67 -0.66 -2.66
N PHE A 150 -12.99 0.49 -2.58
CA PHE A 150 -11.66 0.63 -3.17
C PHE A 150 -10.64 -0.33 -2.57
N ARG A 151 -10.64 -0.52 -1.24
CA ARG A 151 -9.71 -1.41 -0.54
C ARG A 151 -9.76 -2.86 -1.03
N TYR A 152 -10.94 -3.33 -1.45
CA TYR A 152 -11.17 -4.70 -1.90
C TYR A 152 -11.30 -4.86 -3.42
N ASN A 153 -11.15 -3.78 -4.22
CA ASN A 153 -11.21 -3.86 -5.68
C ASN A 153 -10.04 -3.19 -6.40
N ALA A 154 -9.39 -2.17 -5.82
CA ALA A 154 -8.31 -1.44 -6.49
C ALA A 154 -7.11 -2.33 -6.85
N PHE A 155 -6.85 -3.39 -6.06
CA PHE A 155 -5.77 -4.34 -6.33
C PHE A 155 -5.93 -5.07 -7.67
N LEU A 156 -7.15 -5.16 -8.23
CA LEU A 156 -7.38 -5.81 -9.52
C LEU A 156 -6.60 -5.13 -10.65
N ILE A 157 -6.40 -3.82 -10.56
CA ILE A 157 -5.67 -3.01 -11.55
C ILE A 157 -4.28 -2.66 -11.04
N LEU A 158 -4.19 -2.15 -9.80
CA LEU A 158 -2.93 -1.65 -9.25
C LEU A 158 -1.86 -2.73 -9.12
N TYR A 159 -2.27 -3.97 -8.85
CA TYR A 159 -1.32 -5.05 -8.62
C TYR A 159 -0.64 -5.51 -9.92
N PRO A 160 -1.38 -5.80 -11.02
CA PRO A 160 -0.74 -6.03 -12.31
C PRO A 160 0.14 -4.86 -12.76
N VAL A 161 -0.34 -3.62 -12.63
CA VAL A 161 0.42 -2.43 -13.05
C VAL A 161 1.71 -2.28 -12.25
N GLY A 162 1.66 -2.37 -10.93
CA GLY A 162 2.84 -2.19 -10.09
C GLY A 162 3.90 -3.27 -10.28
N VAL A 163 3.48 -4.54 -10.36
CA VAL A 163 4.43 -5.67 -10.39
C VAL A 163 4.88 -5.99 -11.81
N PHE A 164 3.95 -6.16 -12.76
CA PHE A 164 4.31 -6.55 -14.13
C PHE A 164 4.93 -5.41 -14.92
N LEU A 165 4.41 -4.18 -14.79
CA LEU A 165 4.93 -3.03 -15.55
C LEU A 165 6.03 -2.29 -14.79
N GLY A 166 6.24 -2.58 -13.51
CA GLY A 166 7.17 -1.86 -12.66
C GLY A 166 8.25 -2.75 -12.05
N GLU A 167 7.96 -3.39 -10.92
CA GLU A 167 8.95 -4.05 -10.06
C GLU A 167 9.88 -5.00 -10.79
N ILE A 168 9.33 -5.86 -11.66
CA ILE A 168 10.13 -6.84 -12.42
C ILE A 168 11.15 -6.13 -13.31
N PHE A 169 10.74 -5.07 -14.01
CA PHE A 169 11.60 -4.29 -14.90
C PHE A 169 12.61 -3.42 -14.13
N CYS A 170 12.23 -2.85 -12.99
CA CYS A 170 13.16 -2.14 -12.10
C CYS A 170 14.32 -3.06 -11.67
N ILE A 171 13.98 -4.31 -11.28
CA ILE A 171 14.99 -5.31 -10.94
C ILE A 171 15.85 -5.65 -12.17
N GLN A 172 15.23 -5.98 -13.32
CA GLN A 172 16.01 -6.31 -14.54
C GLN A 172 16.99 -5.21 -14.92
N TYR A 173 16.53 -3.95 -14.93
CA TYR A 173 17.35 -2.83 -15.36
C TYR A 173 18.51 -2.58 -14.38
N THR A 174 18.24 -2.68 -13.07
CA THR A 174 19.29 -2.58 -12.06
C THR A 174 20.35 -3.66 -12.25
N LEU A 175 19.94 -4.90 -12.52
CA LEU A 175 20.88 -6.01 -12.77
C LEU A 175 21.70 -5.81 -14.05
N ALA A 176 21.11 -5.28 -15.11
CA ALA A 176 21.80 -4.97 -16.36
C ALA A 176 22.86 -3.86 -16.23
N LYS A 177 22.76 -3.03 -15.18
CA LYS A 177 23.68 -1.92 -14.90
C LYS A 177 24.70 -2.25 -13.80
N LEU A 178 24.73 -3.49 -13.28
CA LEU A 178 25.75 -3.91 -12.32
C LEU A 178 27.14 -3.81 -12.94
N ASN A 179 28.11 -3.36 -12.16
CA ASN A 179 29.50 -3.29 -12.59
C ASN A 179 30.10 -4.72 -12.63
N PRO A 180 30.47 -5.26 -13.81
CA PRO A 180 31.04 -6.61 -13.92
C PRO A 180 32.40 -6.74 -13.25
N THR A 181 33.11 -5.65 -12.96
CA THR A 181 34.42 -5.68 -12.27
C THR A 181 34.30 -5.64 -10.76
N SER A 182 33.08 -5.63 -10.20
CA SER A 182 32.85 -5.63 -8.76
C SER A 182 33.14 -7.00 -8.17
N ASP A 183 33.88 -7.06 -7.06
CA ASP A 183 34.12 -8.31 -6.31
C ASP A 183 32.81 -8.97 -5.84
N PHE A 184 31.72 -8.19 -5.75
CA PHE A 184 30.40 -8.67 -5.35
C PHE A 184 29.43 -8.92 -6.52
N TYR A 185 29.90 -8.83 -7.77
CA TYR A 185 29.04 -8.92 -8.96
C TYR A 185 28.17 -10.18 -8.96
N ASP A 186 28.78 -11.36 -8.80
CA ASP A 186 28.04 -12.63 -8.84
C ASP A 186 26.97 -12.68 -7.75
N ILE A 187 27.32 -12.31 -6.52
CA ILE A 187 26.39 -12.31 -5.39
C ILE A 187 25.22 -11.36 -5.67
N GLN A 188 25.48 -10.14 -6.12
CA GLN A 188 24.46 -9.15 -6.45
C GLN A 188 23.55 -9.63 -7.59
N TYR A 189 24.15 -10.18 -8.65
CA TYR A 189 23.44 -10.67 -9.82
C TYR A 189 22.52 -11.85 -9.48
N TYR A 190 23.05 -12.91 -8.85
CA TYR A 190 22.27 -14.09 -8.48
C TYR A 190 21.22 -13.79 -7.41
N PHE A 191 21.55 -12.94 -6.42
CA PHE A 191 20.55 -12.48 -5.44
C PHE A 191 19.40 -11.72 -6.11
N GLY A 192 19.70 -10.84 -7.06
CA GLY A 192 18.67 -10.13 -7.82
C GLY A 192 17.81 -11.04 -8.67
N LYS A 193 18.39 -12.04 -9.33
CA LYS A 193 17.63 -13.07 -10.06
C LYS A 193 16.75 -13.89 -9.13
N PHE A 194 17.23 -14.23 -7.94
CA PHE A 194 16.43 -14.88 -6.91
C PHE A 194 15.24 -14.01 -6.49
N VAL A 195 15.45 -12.72 -6.17
CA VAL A 195 14.36 -11.80 -5.81
C VAL A 195 13.35 -11.69 -6.95
N GLN A 196 13.81 -11.57 -8.18
CA GLN A 196 12.94 -11.50 -9.35
C GLN A 196 12.07 -12.75 -9.53
N VAL A 197 12.65 -13.95 -9.40
CA VAL A 197 11.89 -15.21 -9.45
C VAL A 197 10.90 -15.27 -8.29
N ALA A 198 11.31 -14.85 -7.09
CA ALA A 198 10.43 -14.80 -5.93
C ALA A 198 9.25 -13.83 -6.14
N VAL A 199 9.46 -12.69 -6.78
CA VAL A 199 8.39 -11.75 -7.18
C VAL A 199 7.47 -12.40 -8.22
N CYS A 200 8.01 -13.02 -9.27
CA CYS A 200 7.23 -13.68 -10.31
C CYS A 200 6.35 -14.83 -9.76
N ILE A 201 6.85 -15.61 -8.80
CA ILE A 201 6.10 -16.72 -8.17
C ILE A 201 5.16 -16.20 -7.08
N GLY A 202 5.63 -15.28 -6.25
CA GLY A 202 4.85 -14.69 -5.16
C GLY A 202 3.64 -13.93 -5.68
N MET A 203 3.79 -13.27 -6.82
CA MET A 203 2.77 -12.41 -7.41
C MET A 203 1.42 -13.13 -7.62
N PRO A 204 1.30 -14.23 -8.39
CA PRO A 204 0.02 -14.92 -8.59
C PRO A 204 -0.54 -15.51 -7.30
N LEU A 205 0.31 -15.97 -6.36
CA LEU A 205 -0.11 -16.50 -5.07
C LEU A 205 -0.77 -15.43 -4.20
N LEU A 206 -0.13 -14.26 -4.10
CA LEU A 206 -0.65 -13.09 -3.39
C LEU A 206 -1.91 -12.55 -4.05
N TYR A 207 -1.98 -12.52 -5.37
CA TYR A 207 -3.17 -12.11 -6.11
C TYR A 207 -4.37 -13.04 -5.83
N ALA A 208 -4.15 -14.36 -5.89
CA ALA A 208 -5.16 -15.36 -5.54
C ALA A 208 -5.60 -15.23 -4.07
N TYR A 209 -4.67 -14.94 -3.15
CA TYR A 209 -4.99 -14.65 -1.76
C TYR A 209 -5.88 -13.40 -1.63
N LEU A 210 -5.60 -12.32 -2.34
CA LEU A 210 -6.42 -11.10 -2.31
C LEU A 210 -7.82 -11.33 -2.87
N LEU A 211 -7.98 -12.16 -3.89
CA LEU A 211 -9.29 -12.59 -4.39
C LEU A 211 -10.08 -13.36 -3.32
N LYS A 212 -9.42 -14.25 -2.57
CA LYS A 212 -10.05 -14.95 -1.43
C LYS A 212 -10.46 -13.97 -0.32
N VAL A 213 -9.60 -13.00 0.00
CA VAL A 213 -9.91 -11.95 1.00
C VAL A 213 -11.12 -11.12 0.57
N ARG A 214 -11.19 -10.74 -0.71
CA ARG A 214 -12.33 -10.04 -1.32
C ARG A 214 -13.61 -10.86 -1.18
N SER A 215 -13.59 -12.13 -1.61
CA SER A 215 -14.74 -13.03 -1.51
C SER A 215 -15.26 -13.12 -0.07
N LYS A 216 -14.37 -13.39 0.90
CA LYS A 216 -14.71 -13.45 2.33
C LYS A 216 -15.34 -12.15 2.85
N PHE A 217 -14.85 -10.99 2.41
CA PHE A 217 -15.41 -9.71 2.82
C PHE A 217 -16.87 -9.54 2.37
N TYR A 218 -17.18 -9.88 1.11
CA TYR A 218 -18.54 -9.77 0.59
C TYR A 218 -19.50 -10.79 1.20
N SER A 219 -19.09 -12.06 1.35
CA SER A 219 -19.92 -13.08 2.03
C SER A 219 -20.28 -12.68 3.46
N LYS A 220 -19.31 -12.10 4.21
CA LYS A 220 -19.58 -11.60 5.58
C LYS A 220 -20.55 -10.42 5.59
N ARG A 221 -20.51 -9.56 4.57
CA ARG A 221 -21.41 -8.41 4.48
C ARG A 221 -22.83 -8.84 4.14
N GLU A 222 -22.99 -9.85 3.30
CA GLU A 222 -24.29 -10.46 2.97
C GLU A 222 -24.93 -11.13 4.17
N SER A 223 -24.20 -11.96 4.91
CA SER A 223 -24.72 -12.60 6.13
C SER A 223 -25.15 -11.57 7.18
N THR A 224 -24.39 -10.48 7.33
CA THR A 224 -24.74 -9.38 8.23
C THR A 224 -26.03 -8.66 7.81
N LYS A 225 -26.26 -8.50 6.49
CA LYS A 225 -27.50 -7.90 5.97
C LYS A 225 -28.70 -8.81 6.23
N GLN A 226 -28.57 -10.12 5.98
CA GLN A 226 -29.61 -11.10 6.24
C GLN A 226 -30.02 -11.12 7.72
N VAL A 227 -29.04 -11.18 8.64
CA VAL A 227 -29.30 -11.15 10.09
C VAL A 227 -30.04 -9.86 10.51
N LYS A 228 -29.69 -8.70 9.93
CA LYS A 228 -30.39 -7.44 10.21
C LYS A 228 -31.82 -7.45 9.68
N GLN A 229 -32.05 -8.03 8.50
CA GLN A 229 -33.39 -8.16 7.92
C GLN A 229 -34.27 -9.07 8.78
N THR A 230 -33.79 -10.25 9.17
CA THR A 230 -34.51 -11.18 10.06
C THR A 230 -34.89 -10.52 11.40
N LYS A 231 -33.94 -9.80 12.03
CA LYS A 231 -34.21 -9.07 13.28
C LYS A 231 -35.22 -7.93 13.13
N SER A 232 -35.27 -7.29 11.96
CA SER A 232 -36.26 -6.22 11.68
C SER A 232 -37.66 -6.76 11.39
N GLN A 233 -37.76 -8.03 11.02
CA GLN A 233 -39.01 -8.73 10.74
C GLN A 233 -39.60 -9.26 12.05
N GLN A 234 -38.79 -9.91 12.89
CA GLN A 234 -39.15 -10.35 14.25
C GLN A 234 -39.53 -9.22 15.23
N LYS A 235 -39.27 -7.95 14.89
CA LYS A 235 -39.64 -6.78 15.72
C LYS A 235 -40.96 -6.14 15.28
N ARG A 236 -41.50 -6.57 14.14
CA ARG A 236 -42.76 -6.09 13.55
C ARG A 236 -43.91 -7.07 13.81
N ASP A 237 -43.58 -8.32 14.10
CA ASP A 237 -44.48 -9.35 14.64
C ASP A 237 -44.50 -9.26 16.17
#